data_AF-A0A3A6MTJ0-F1
#
_entry.id   AF-A0A3A6MTJ0-F1
#
_cell.length_a   1.000
_cell.length_b   1.000
_cell.length_c   1.000
_cell.angle_alpha   90.00
_cell.angle_beta   90.00
_cell.angle_gamma   90.00
#
_symmetry.space_group_name_H-M   'P 1'
#
loop_
_entity.id
_entity.type
_entity.pdbx_description
1 polymer ?
#
loop_
_entity_poly.entity_id
_entity_poly.type
_entity_poly.pdbx_seq_one_letter_code
_entity_poly.pdbx_strand_id
1 'polypeptide(L)'
;MLCDLLEAEGYRVSAAVHASRALEYLKGEDINAALVDIRMPDVDGLEFITRVQEDGYSLPIILMTAYGTTDTAIQAMKLGAFDYVLKPFNIDELLLTVKKAVEVDRMAREVKALRQELAGKAPGEKIEELIGRSPAMQEVYKQIGKVADTDYTLLILGETGTGKELVAGAVHRNSRRKDGPFVRINCAAIPENLLESELFGYEKGAFTGAANKKLGKFELAQGGTLFLDEISEMPLGMQVKLLRVLQEKEFERVGGTRTVKVDARIVAATNRDLSQMVHEGLFREDLYYRLNVVTIQVPPLRERKEDIRLLAAYFTQGAAAKLGKPVHGVSEEAVDVFQAYDWPGNVRELKNICERAVVLARGVLVTRDELPVTLQPGFRQEAGIRWVGQTLQEILSDVERNIILHALKEHNYNRTKTSQALGISRRTLYGKIKEYGLDSLIQDEEQGD
;
A
#
# COMPACT_ATOMS: atom_id res chain seq x y z
N MET A 1 45.07 17.70 2.59
CA MET A 1 44.05 18.38 3.41
C MET A 1 42.69 17.68 3.36
N LEU A 2 41.99 17.66 2.21
CA LEU A 2 40.67 16.99 2.16
C LEU A 2 40.77 15.46 2.31
N CYS A 3 41.80 14.83 1.71
CA CYS A 3 42.08 13.41 1.93
C CYS A 3 42.33 13.11 3.40
N ASP A 4 43.28 13.82 4.03
CA ASP A 4 43.62 13.65 5.45
C ASP A 4 42.40 13.81 6.39
N LEU A 5 41.50 14.74 6.08
CA LEU A 5 40.26 14.97 6.83
C LEU A 5 39.29 13.78 6.73
N LEU A 6 39.06 13.27 5.52
CA LEU A 6 38.16 12.13 5.29
C LEU A 6 38.76 10.84 5.85
N GLU A 7 40.08 10.67 5.77
CA GLU A 7 40.77 9.54 6.40
C GLU A 7 40.67 9.58 7.92
N ALA A 8 40.74 10.77 8.54
CA ALA A 8 40.53 10.94 9.99
C ALA A 8 39.10 10.59 10.43
N GLU A 9 38.11 10.79 9.57
CA GLU A 9 36.71 10.38 9.77
C GLU A 9 36.46 8.90 9.43
N GLY A 10 37.51 8.14 9.09
CA GLY A 10 37.46 6.69 8.88
C GLY A 10 37.13 6.25 7.44
N TYR A 11 37.13 7.17 6.46
CA TYR A 11 36.92 6.81 5.06
C TYR A 11 38.22 6.34 4.39
N ARG A 12 38.08 5.43 3.42
CA ARG A 12 39.17 5.11 2.49
C ARG A 12 39.12 6.08 1.31
N VAL A 13 40.19 6.82 1.06
CA VAL A 13 40.20 7.89 0.06
C VAL A 13 41.17 7.56 -1.09
N SER A 14 40.64 7.59 -2.31
CA SER A 14 41.42 7.52 -3.55
C SER A 14 41.34 8.89 -4.25
N ALA A 15 42.49 9.53 -4.48
CA ALA A 15 42.56 10.86 -5.09
C ALA A 15 43.03 10.80 -6.55
N ALA A 16 42.39 11.59 -7.42
CA ALA A 16 42.78 11.79 -8.81
C ALA A 16 42.73 13.28 -9.15
N VAL A 17 43.70 13.72 -9.96
CA VAL A 17 43.76 15.10 -10.49
C VAL A 17 43.02 15.21 -11.83
N HIS A 18 42.86 14.09 -12.54
CA HIS A 18 42.27 13.99 -13.86
C HIS A 18 41.04 13.07 -13.83
N ALA A 19 39.98 13.46 -14.52
CA ALA A 19 38.73 12.70 -14.64
C ALA A 19 38.96 11.30 -15.22
N SER A 20 39.84 11.19 -16.22
CA SER A 20 40.28 9.92 -16.81
C SER A 20 40.77 8.91 -15.78
N ARG A 21 41.63 9.34 -14.85
CA ARG A 21 42.14 8.49 -13.77
C ARG A 21 41.07 8.16 -12.72
N ALA A 22 40.15 9.08 -12.45
CA ALA A 22 39.01 8.81 -11.56
C ALA A 22 38.09 7.72 -12.13
N LEU A 23 37.83 7.72 -13.44
CA LEU A 23 37.07 6.65 -14.11
C LEU A 23 37.77 5.28 -14.06
N GLU A 24 39.11 5.25 -14.03
CA GLU A 24 39.86 3.99 -13.83
C GLU A 24 39.64 3.40 -12.43
N TYR A 25 39.58 4.24 -11.39
CA TYR A 25 39.27 3.76 -10.02
C TYR A 25 37.88 3.14 -9.94
N LEU A 26 36.89 3.68 -10.66
CA LEU A 26 35.54 3.10 -10.68
C LEU A 26 35.49 1.69 -11.28
N LYS A 27 36.45 1.33 -12.14
CA LYS A 27 36.53 -0.01 -12.76
C LYS A 27 37.18 -1.06 -11.85
N GLY A 28 37.97 -0.63 -10.86
CA GLY A 28 38.78 -1.52 -10.03
C GLY A 28 38.48 -1.48 -8.53
N GLU A 29 37.77 -0.46 -8.04
CA GLU A 29 37.48 -0.25 -6.63
C GLU A 29 35.97 -0.06 -6.38
N ASP A 30 35.49 -0.57 -5.24
CA ASP A 30 34.12 -0.33 -4.77
C ASP A 30 34.00 1.08 -4.17
N ILE A 31 33.86 2.09 -5.02
CA ILE A 31 33.68 3.48 -4.60
C ILE A 31 32.23 3.71 -4.15
N ASN A 32 32.03 4.32 -2.97
CA ASN A 32 30.71 4.56 -2.37
C ASN A 32 30.18 5.99 -2.60
N ALA A 33 31.08 6.95 -2.81
CA ALA A 33 30.76 8.33 -3.15
C ALA A 33 31.96 8.98 -3.85
N ALA A 34 31.72 9.99 -4.69
CA ALA A 34 32.77 10.76 -5.34
C ALA A 34 32.63 12.25 -5.05
N LEU A 35 33.75 12.89 -4.71
CA LEU A 35 33.89 14.34 -4.59
C LEU A 35 34.60 14.86 -5.84
N VAL A 36 33.92 15.63 -6.68
CA VAL A 36 34.39 15.98 -8.02
C VAL A 36 34.45 17.50 -8.17
N ASP A 37 35.60 18.04 -8.56
CA ASP A 37 35.68 19.47 -8.91
C ASP A 37 34.97 19.73 -10.24
N ILE A 38 34.20 20.83 -10.33
CA ILE A 38 33.61 21.25 -11.62
C ILE A 38 34.73 21.54 -12.63
N ARG A 39 35.87 22.09 -12.20
CA ARG A 39 36.99 22.41 -13.09
C ARG A 39 38.14 21.43 -12.87
N MET A 40 38.25 20.45 -13.76
CA MET A 40 39.41 19.55 -13.84
C MET A 40 40.16 19.76 -15.16
N PRO A 41 41.44 19.36 -15.26
CA PRO A 41 42.30 19.73 -16.40
C PRO A 41 41.95 19.04 -17.74
N ASP A 42 41.29 17.89 -17.70
CA ASP A 42 40.99 17.06 -18.89
C ASP A 42 39.51 17.12 -19.29
N VAL A 43 38.61 16.85 -18.36
CA VAL A 43 37.15 16.83 -18.59
C VAL A 43 36.49 17.57 -17.44
N ASP A 44 35.43 18.34 -17.70
CA ASP A 44 34.74 19.05 -16.63
C ASP A 44 33.93 18.11 -15.72
N GLY A 45 33.58 18.58 -14.52
CA GLY A 45 32.85 17.76 -13.54
C GLY A 45 31.43 17.37 -13.97
N LEU A 46 30.81 18.10 -14.92
CA LEU A 46 29.48 17.79 -15.42
C LEU A 46 29.54 16.65 -16.44
N GLU A 47 30.50 16.70 -17.35
CA GLU A 47 30.79 15.66 -18.33
C GLU A 47 31.27 14.38 -17.64
N PHE A 48 32.00 14.50 -16.51
CA PHE A 48 32.32 13.34 -15.66
C PHE A 48 31.07 12.60 -15.18
N ILE A 49 30.05 13.32 -14.68
CA ILE A 49 28.79 12.70 -14.22
C ILE A 49 28.10 11.96 -15.37
N THR A 50 28.03 12.58 -16.54
CA THR A 50 27.42 11.95 -17.72
C THR A 50 28.11 10.64 -18.06
N ARG A 51 29.45 10.61 -18.09
CA ARG A 51 30.21 9.38 -18.39
C ARG A 51 30.01 8.29 -17.34
N VAL A 52 29.98 8.65 -16.06
CA VAL A 52 29.73 7.68 -14.97
C VAL A 52 28.35 7.03 -15.11
N GLN A 53 27.34 7.80 -15.52
CA GLN A 53 26.00 7.29 -15.77
C GLN A 53 25.90 6.43 -17.04
N GLU A 54 26.56 6.84 -18.13
CA GLU A 54 26.62 6.09 -19.39
C GLU A 54 27.30 4.73 -19.22
N ASP A 55 28.34 4.66 -18.39
CA ASP A 55 29.03 3.43 -18.03
C ASP A 55 28.23 2.55 -17.04
N GLY A 56 27.04 2.99 -16.61
CA GLY A 56 26.11 2.21 -15.79
C GLY A 56 26.44 2.18 -14.30
N TYR A 57 27.31 3.07 -13.81
CA TYR A 57 27.62 3.17 -12.38
C TYR A 57 26.52 3.96 -11.65
N SER A 58 26.07 3.41 -10.52
CA SER A 58 25.16 4.07 -9.59
C SER A 58 25.97 4.64 -8.43
N LEU A 59 26.63 5.77 -8.65
CA LEU A 59 27.52 6.41 -7.69
C LEU A 59 27.01 7.80 -7.28
N PRO A 60 26.79 8.07 -5.98
CA PRO A 60 26.54 9.42 -5.49
C PRO A 60 27.73 10.36 -5.75
N ILE A 61 27.53 11.40 -6.56
CA ILE A 61 28.57 12.39 -6.92
C ILE A 61 28.27 13.74 -6.26
N ILE A 62 29.19 14.23 -5.43
CA ILE A 62 29.15 15.57 -4.81
C ILE A 62 30.08 16.49 -5.60
N LEU A 63 29.54 17.54 -6.21
CA LEU A 63 30.33 18.50 -6.98
C LEU A 63 30.91 19.60 -6.11
N MET A 64 32.16 20.01 -6.36
CA MET A 64 32.81 21.12 -5.68
C MET A 64 33.05 22.27 -6.66
N THR A 65 32.64 23.50 -6.32
CA THR A 65 32.78 24.65 -7.22
C THR A 65 33.18 25.93 -6.51
N ALA A 66 34.02 26.76 -7.14
CA ALA A 66 34.39 28.10 -6.66
C ALA A 66 33.45 29.22 -7.17
N TYR A 67 32.64 28.94 -8.20
CA TYR A 67 31.69 29.89 -8.79
C TYR A 67 30.29 29.27 -8.78
N GLY A 68 29.53 29.57 -7.74
CA GLY A 68 28.13 29.16 -7.62
C GLY A 68 27.20 30.17 -8.28
N THR A 69 26.89 30.01 -9.57
CA THR A 69 25.64 30.55 -10.10
C THR A 69 24.54 29.51 -9.89
N THR A 70 23.31 29.95 -9.59
CA THR A 70 22.14 29.07 -9.46
C THR A 70 21.98 28.16 -10.68
N ASP A 71 22.32 28.65 -11.87
CA ASP A 71 22.17 27.90 -13.12
C ASP A 71 23.11 26.68 -13.21
N THR A 72 24.35 26.79 -12.72
CA THR A 72 25.33 25.69 -12.76
C THR A 72 24.97 24.60 -11.76
N ALA A 73 24.47 24.99 -10.57
CA ALA A 73 23.93 24.04 -9.60
C ALA A 73 22.68 23.32 -10.12
N ILE A 74 21.79 24.03 -10.82
CA ILE A 74 20.60 23.43 -11.44
C ILE A 74 20.99 22.42 -12.53
N GLN A 75 21.98 22.73 -13.36
CA GLN A 75 22.46 21.81 -14.40
C GLN A 75 23.12 20.55 -13.81
N ALA A 76 23.97 20.71 -12.78
CA ALA A 76 24.56 19.62 -12.03
C ALA A 76 23.51 18.63 -11.49
N MET A 77 22.45 19.15 -10.85
CA MET A 77 21.39 18.32 -10.31
C MET A 77 20.57 17.62 -11.42
N LYS A 78 20.33 18.30 -12.57
CA LYS A 78 19.66 17.68 -13.73
C LYS A 78 20.44 16.51 -14.31
N LEU A 79 21.76 16.58 -14.27
CA LEU A 79 22.65 15.51 -14.72
C LEU A 79 22.82 14.41 -13.67
N GLY A 80 22.17 14.50 -12.50
CA GLY A 80 22.17 13.46 -11.48
C GLY A 80 23.33 13.52 -10.49
N ALA A 81 23.89 14.72 -10.25
CA ALA A 81 24.68 14.94 -9.05
C ALA A 81 23.84 14.67 -7.79
N PHE A 82 24.47 14.09 -6.76
CA PHE A 82 23.86 13.86 -5.46
C PHE A 82 23.69 15.18 -4.70
N ASP A 83 24.74 16.00 -4.69
CA ASP A 83 24.75 17.32 -4.04
C ASP A 83 25.91 18.18 -4.61
N TYR A 84 26.03 19.42 -4.16
CA TYR A 84 27.19 20.27 -4.45
C TYR A 84 27.66 21.07 -3.23
N VAL A 85 28.93 21.45 -3.23
CA VAL A 85 29.60 22.17 -2.15
C VAL A 85 30.39 23.35 -2.72
N LEU A 86 30.21 24.53 -2.13
CA LEU A 86 30.87 25.77 -2.55
C LEU A 86 32.25 25.92 -1.91
N LYS A 87 33.27 26.28 -2.70
CA LYS A 87 34.61 26.62 -2.22
C LYS A 87 34.69 28.13 -1.92
N PRO A 88 35.19 28.55 -0.74
CA PRO A 88 35.66 27.73 0.38
C PRO A 88 34.49 27.10 1.15
N PHE A 89 34.63 25.82 1.52
CA PHE A 89 33.56 25.03 2.13
C PHE A 89 33.66 24.96 3.65
N ASN A 90 32.52 24.83 4.30
CA ASN A 90 32.45 24.45 5.70
C ASN A 90 32.76 22.94 5.83
N ILE A 91 33.69 22.58 6.71
CA ILE A 91 34.13 21.21 6.93
C ILE A 91 32.98 20.33 7.45
N ASP A 92 32.20 20.82 8.42
CA ASP A 92 31.11 20.06 9.03
C ASP A 92 29.99 19.76 8.02
N GLU A 93 29.69 20.74 7.16
CA GLU A 93 28.69 20.60 6.10
C GLU A 93 29.15 19.58 5.05
N LEU A 94 30.42 19.65 4.62
CA LEU A 94 30.99 18.69 3.68
C LEU A 94 30.97 17.27 4.24
N LEU A 95 31.37 17.08 5.50
CA LEU A 95 31.36 15.77 6.16
C LEU A 95 29.94 15.22 6.28
N LEU A 96 28.95 16.05 6.60
CA LEU A 96 27.55 15.65 6.64
C LEU A 96 27.05 15.20 5.27
N THR A 97 27.39 15.93 4.20
CA THR A 97 27.00 15.59 2.82
C THR A 97 27.66 14.29 2.36
N VAL A 98 28.95 14.08 2.66
CA VAL A 98 29.66 12.83 2.36
C VAL A 98 29.02 11.65 3.11
N LYS A 99 28.72 11.81 4.40
CA LYS A 99 28.05 10.77 5.19
C LYS A 99 26.72 10.35 4.56
N LYS A 100 25.89 11.32 4.18
CA LYS A 100 24.60 11.07 3.50
C LYS A 100 24.79 10.34 2.17
N ALA A 101 25.79 10.73 1.37
CA ALA A 101 26.09 10.10 0.09
C ALA A 101 26.44 8.61 0.26
N VAL A 102 27.32 8.30 1.22
CA VAL A 102 27.72 6.91 1.53
C VAL A 102 26.56 6.08 2.07
N GLU A 103 25.71 6.65 2.93
CA GLU A 103 24.52 5.95 3.43
C GLU A 103 23.53 5.61 2.31
N VAL A 104 23.36 6.50 1.33
CA VAL A 104 22.50 6.28 0.16
C VAL A 104 23.02 5.15 -0.73
N ASP A 105 24.33 5.09 -0.99
CA ASP A 105 24.94 3.96 -1.71
C ASP A 105 24.77 2.64 -0.95
N ARG A 106 24.99 2.64 0.37
CA ARG A 106 24.76 1.46 1.22
C ARG A 106 23.33 0.94 1.12
N MET A 107 22.34 1.83 1.24
CA MET A 107 20.92 1.47 1.11
C MET A 107 20.59 0.94 -0.31
N ALA A 108 21.13 1.58 -1.34
CA ALA A 108 20.93 1.15 -2.73
C ALA A 108 21.53 -0.26 -2.98
N ARG A 109 22.70 -0.57 -2.42
CA ARG A 109 23.32 -1.89 -2.49
C ARG A 109 22.54 -2.95 -1.73
N GLU A 110 22.03 -2.63 -0.55
CA GLU A 110 21.18 -3.54 0.24
C GLU A 110 19.92 -3.90 -0.55
N VAL A 111 19.26 -2.91 -1.16
CA VAL A 111 18.12 -3.14 -2.06
C VAL A 111 18.51 -3.99 -3.27
N LYS A 112 19.67 -3.74 -3.89
CA LYS A 112 20.14 -4.53 -5.05
C LYS A 112 20.42 -5.98 -4.66
N ALA A 113 21.02 -6.22 -3.49
CA ALA A 113 21.25 -7.56 -2.95
C ALA A 113 19.94 -8.29 -2.66
N LEU A 114 18.98 -7.59 -2.04
CA LEU A 114 17.63 -8.10 -1.79
C LEU A 114 16.89 -8.45 -3.11
N ARG A 115 17.08 -7.65 -4.16
CA ARG A 115 16.56 -7.95 -5.51
C ARG A 115 17.22 -9.16 -6.14
N GLN A 116 18.52 -9.36 -5.97
CA GLN A 116 19.23 -10.51 -6.53
C GLN A 116 18.82 -11.83 -5.87
N GLU A 117 18.50 -11.82 -4.56
CA GLU A 117 17.86 -12.96 -3.89
C GLU A 117 16.46 -13.27 -4.47
N LEU A 118 15.73 -12.25 -4.93
CA LEU A 118 14.37 -12.38 -5.48
C LEU A 118 14.37 -12.71 -7.00
N ALA A 119 15.42 -12.33 -7.74
CA ALA A 119 15.51 -12.43 -9.20
C ALA A 119 15.82 -13.84 -9.73
N GLY A 120 15.82 -14.87 -8.89
CA GLY A 120 15.96 -16.28 -9.31
C GLY A 120 14.80 -16.84 -10.15
N LYS A 121 13.82 -16.01 -10.55
CA LYS A 121 12.69 -16.41 -11.42
C LYS A 121 12.48 -15.37 -12.51
N ALA A 122 12.41 -15.87 -13.74
CA ALA A 122 12.44 -15.12 -15.00
C ALA A 122 11.35 -14.03 -15.13
N PRO A 123 11.58 -12.99 -15.96
CA PRO A 123 10.62 -11.93 -16.20
C PRO A 123 9.55 -12.38 -17.21
N GLY A 124 8.35 -12.64 -16.72
CA GLY A 124 7.15 -12.90 -17.53
C GLY A 124 5.92 -12.52 -16.73
N GLU A 125 5.24 -11.45 -17.17
CA GLU A 125 4.05 -10.84 -16.58
C GLU A 125 4.26 -10.27 -15.17
N LYS A 126 4.41 -8.94 -15.07
CA LYS A 126 4.41 -8.19 -13.80
C LYS A 126 3.05 -8.30 -13.10
N ILE A 127 2.76 -9.45 -12.50
CA ILE A 127 1.79 -9.57 -11.43
C ILE A 127 2.50 -9.06 -10.18
N GLU A 128 1.88 -8.09 -9.49
CA GLU A 128 2.40 -7.56 -8.23
C GLU A 128 2.73 -8.72 -7.27
N GLU A 129 3.99 -8.83 -6.86
CA GLU A 129 4.41 -9.89 -5.96
C GLU A 129 3.88 -9.63 -4.55
N LEU A 130 3.56 -10.72 -3.83
CA LEU A 130 3.14 -10.62 -2.44
C LEU A 130 4.38 -10.37 -1.57
N ILE A 131 4.59 -9.13 -1.17
CA ILE A 131 5.77 -8.67 -0.42
C ILE A 131 5.48 -8.61 1.07
N GLY A 132 6.36 -9.21 1.88
CA GLY A 132 6.31 -9.18 3.33
C GLY A 132 7.31 -10.15 3.95
N ARG A 133 7.88 -9.76 5.09
CA ARG A 133 8.81 -10.56 5.89
C ARG A 133 8.35 -10.72 7.34
N SER A 134 7.33 -9.99 7.76
CA SER A 134 6.75 -10.08 9.10
C SER A 134 6.30 -11.50 9.45
N PRO A 135 6.36 -11.91 10.74
CA PRO A 135 5.84 -13.20 11.20
C PRO A 135 4.39 -13.46 10.77
N ALA A 136 3.56 -12.42 10.78
CA ALA A 136 2.16 -12.50 10.34
C ALA A 136 2.05 -12.88 8.85
N MET A 137 2.87 -12.29 7.98
CA MET A 137 2.94 -12.68 6.57
C MET A 137 3.55 -14.07 6.37
N GLN A 138 4.52 -14.47 7.19
CA GLN A 138 5.06 -15.84 7.15
C GLN A 138 4.00 -16.90 7.42
N GLU A 139 3.04 -16.64 8.31
CA GLU A 139 1.92 -17.56 8.52
C GLU A 139 0.99 -17.63 7.30
N VAL A 140 0.70 -16.50 6.66
CA VAL A 140 -0.06 -16.47 5.40
C VAL A 140 0.64 -17.30 4.33
N TYR A 141 1.95 -17.16 4.13
CA TYR A 141 2.70 -17.97 3.17
C TYR A 141 2.64 -19.47 3.47
N LYS A 142 2.76 -19.87 4.75
CA LYS A 142 2.62 -21.28 5.16
C LYS A 142 1.22 -21.82 4.86
N GLN A 143 0.17 -21.05 5.13
CA GLN A 143 -1.19 -21.43 4.82
C GLN A 143 -1.38 -21.60 3.31
N ILE A 144 -0.90 -20.66 2.49
CA ILE A 144 -0.90 -20.78 1.03
C ILE A 144 -0.25 -22.11 0.60
N GLY A 145 0.95 -22.43 1.11
CA GLY A 145 1.66 -23.66 0.77
C GLY A 145 0.88 -24.94 1.11
N LYS A 146 0.16 -24.96 2.24
CA LYS A 146 -0.68 -26.11 2.64
C LYS A 146 -1.90 -26.31 1.74
N VAL A 147 -2.49 -25.22 1.24
CA VAL A 147 -3.78 -25.27 0.54
C VAL A 147 -3.64 -25.25 -0.98
N ALA A 148 -2.48 -24.84 -1.52
CA ALA A 148 -2.29 -24.64 -2.94
C ALA A 148 -2.55 -25.92 -3.76
N ASP A 149 -2.13 -27.08 -3.27
CA ASP A 149 -2.28 -28.37 -3.97
C ASP A 149 -3.67 -29.01 -3.85
N THR A 150 -4.61 -28.37 -3.15
CA THR A 150 -5.99 -28.87 -2.97
C THR A 150 -6.97 -28.20 -3.93
N ASP A 151 -8.11 -28.86 -4.19
CA ASP A 151 -9.24 -28.29 -4.95
C ASP A 151 -10.35 -27.75 -4.05
N TYR A 152 -10.12 -27.66 -2.73
CA TYR A 152 -11.08 -27.07 -1.80
C TYR A 152 -11.31 -25.58 -2.11
N THR A 153 -12.55 -25.16 -1.88
CA THR A 153 -12.93 -23.75 -1.89
C THR A 153 -12.13 -23.02 -0.81
N LEU A 154 -11.54 -21.89 -1.19
CA LEU A 154 -10.77 -21.04 -0.28
C LEU A 154 -11.52 -19.72 -0.05
N LEU A 155 -11.67 -19.34 1.21
CA LEU A 155 -12.17 -18.03 1.62
C LEU A 155 -11.01 -17.17 2.13
N ILE A 156 -10.82 -15.99 1.57
CA ILE A 156 -9.79 -15.04 1.96
C ILE A 156 -10.45 -13.86 2.66
N LEU A 157 -10.12 -13.68 3.94
CA LEU A 157 -10.63 -12.60 4.76
C LEU A 157 -9.56 -11.52 4.93
N GLY A 158 -9.97 -10.27 5.04
CA GLY A 158 -9.06 -9.17 5.36
C GLY A 158 -9.62 -7.83 4.90
N GLU A 159 -9.15 -6.76 5.54
CA GLU A 159 -9.60 -5.40 5.23
C GLU A 159 -9.36 -5.01 3.77
N THR A 160 -10.03 -3.96 3.32
CA THR A 160 -9.80 -3.37 2.00
C THR A 160 -8.33 -2.98 1.84
N GLY A 161 -7.71 -3.34 0.72
CA GLY A 161 -6.34 -2.95 0.40
C GLY A 161 -5.24 -3.76 1.11
N THR A 162 -5.56 -4.85 1.80
CA THR A 162 -4.57 -5.75 2.45
C THR A 162 -3.81 -6.66 1.50
N GLY A 163 -4.33 -6.87 0.27
CA GLY A 163 -3.70 -7.73 -0.74
C GLY A 163 -4.39 -9.09 -0.96
N LYS A 164 -5.68 -9.23 -0.63
CA LYS A 164 -6.46 -10.47 -0.83
C LYS A 164 -6.36 -11.05 -2.24
N GLU A 165 -6.43 -10.20 -3.26
CA GLU A 165 -6.27 -10.63 -4.66
C GLU A 165 -4.87 -11.20 -4.95
N LEU A 166 -3.82 -10.63 -4.35
CA LEU A 166 -2.45 -11.13 -4.49
C LEU A 166 -2.28 -12.49 -3.82
N VAL A 167 -2.93 -12.70 -2.68
CA VAL A 167 -3.00 -14.00 -2.00
C VAL A 167 -3.70 -15.04 -2.88
N ALA A 168 -4.86 -14.70 -3.48
CA ALA A 168 -5.56 -15.59 -4.41
C ALA A 168 -4.69 -15.96 -5.62
N GLY A 169 -4.02 -14.98 -6.21
CA GLY A 169 -3.07 -15.21 -7.31
C GLY A 169 -1.89 -16.09 -6.90
N ALA A 170 -1.37 -15.92 -5.68
CA ALA A 170 -0.29 -16.75 -5.15
C ALA A 170 -0.75 -18.21 -4.94
N VAL A 171 -1.97 -18.43 -4.44
CA VAL A 171 -2.55 -19.78 -4.31
C VAL A 171 -2.66 -20.45 -5.68
N HIS A 172 -3.16 -19.73 -6.68
CA HIS A 172 -3.28 -20.26 -8.05
C HIS A 172 -1.92 -20.65 -8.64
N ARG A 173 -0.92 -19.75 -8.59
CA ARG A 173 0.43 -19.99 -9.15
C ARG A 173 1.17 -21.16 -8.53
N ASN A 174 0.87 -21.48 -7.27
CA ASN A 174 1.49 -22.60 -6.55
C ASN A 174 0.62 -23.87 -6.56
N SER A 175 -0.50 -23.89 -7.28
CA SER A 175 -1.41 -25.02 -7.34
C SER A 175 -1.12 -25.97 -8.52
N ARG A 176 -1.79 -27.13 -8.52
CA ARG A 176 -1.87 -28.04 -9.68
C ARG A 176 -2.51 -27.42 -10.92
N ARG A 177 -3.22 -26.30 -10.76
CA ARG A 177 -3.95 -25.58 -11.81
C ARG A 177 -3.21 -24.33 -12.30
N LYS A 178 -1.93 -24.15 -11.94
CA LYS A 178 -1.10 -22.98 -12.28
C LYS A 178 -0.97 -22.69 -13.78
N ASP A 179 -1.08 -23.73 -14.61
CA ASP A 179 -0.99 -23.61 -16.08
C ASP A 179 -2.36 -23.33 -16.72
N GLY A 180 -3.44 -23.39 -15.92
CA GLY A 180 -4.80 -23.04 -16.31
C GLY A 180 -5.12 -21.56 -16.09
N PRO A 181 -6.30 -21.08 -16.52
CA PRO A 181 -6.68 -19.68 -16.42
C PRO A 181 -6.92 -19.23 -14.97
N PHE A 182 -6.45 -18.03 -14.61
CA PHE A 182 -6.84 -17.31 -13.40
C PHE A 182 -7.85 -16.21 -13.72
N VAL A 183 -9.14 -16.56 -13.63
CA VAL A 183 -10.24 -15.64 -13.96
C VAL A 183 -10.66 -14.90 -12.70
N ARG A 184 -10.74 -13.58 -12.80
CA ARG A 184 -11.13 -12.69 -11.69
C ARG A 184 -12.45 -12.00 -12.00
N ILE A 185 -13.27 -11.83 -10.98
CA ILE A 185 -14.49 -11.03 -11.03
C ILE A 185 -14.67 -10.35 -9.67
N ASN A 186 -14.96 -9.05 -9.70
CA ASN A 186 -15.30 -8.29 -8.50
C ASN A 186 -16.82 -8.10 -8.49
N CYS A 187 -17.48 -8.69 -7.49
CA CYS A 187 -18.93 -8.71 -7.37
C CYS A 187 -19.52 -7.31 -7.08
N ALA A 188 -18.74 -6.42 -6.47
CA ALA A 188 -19.14 -5.05 -6.16
C ALA A 188 -19.09 -4.11 -7.38
N ALA A 189 -18.21 -4.39 -8.34
CA ALA A 189 -17.97 -3.53 -9.50
C ALA A 189 -18.97 -3.73 -10.65
N ILE A 190 -19.76 -4.81 -10.62
CA ILE A 190 -20.68 -5.18 -11.69
C ILE A 190 -22.11 -4.89 -11.24
N PRO A 191 -22.92 -4.17 -12.05
CA PRO A 191 -24.33 -4.00 -11.77
C PRO A 191 -25.03 -5.34 -11.54
N GLU A 192 -25.90 -5.41 -10.53
CA GLU A 192 -26.61 -6.63 -10.13
C GLU A 192 -27.29 -7.34 -11.31
N ASN A 193 -27.92 -6.57 -12.20
CA ASN A 193 -28.61 -7.09 -13.38
C ASN A 193 -27.69 -7.72 -14.44
N LEU A 194 -26.39 -7.43 -14.39
CA LEU A 194 -25.39 -7.98 -15.33
C LEU A 194 -24.56 -9.10 -14.70
N LEU A 195 -24.48 -9.17 -13.36
CA LEU A 195 -23.63 -10.12 -12.65
C LEU A 195 -23.93 -11.57 -13.04
N GLU A 196 -25.21 -11.92 -13.21
CA GLU A 196 -25.63 -13.24 -13.66
C GLU A 196 -25.04 -13.60 -15.03
N SER A 197 -25.19 -12.68 -15.98
CA SER A 197 -24.72 -12.85 -17.36
C SER A 197 -23.19 -12.88 -17.45
N GLU A 198 -22.49 -12.20 -16.55
CA GLU A 198 -21.02 -12.27 -16.47
C GLU A 198 -20.55 -13.61 -15.90
N LEU A 199 -21.14 -14.09 -14.80
CA LEU A 199 -20.74 -15.34 -14.15
C LEU A 199 -21.07 -16.57 -15.02
N PHE A 200 -22.31 -16.65 -15.51
CA PHE A 200 -22.83 -17.83 -16.19
C PHE A 200 -22.89 -17.70 -17.72
N GLY A 201 -22.73 -16.50 -18.27
CA GLY A 201 -22.90 -16.30 -19.71
C GLY A 201 -24.36 -16.38 -20.14
N TYR A 202 -24.61 -16.21 -21.43
CA TYR A 202 -25.96 -16.21 -21.99
C TYR A 202 -25.99 -16.77 -23.40
N GLU A 203 -27.12 -17.38 -23.75
CA GLU A 203 -27.40 -17.83 -25.11
C GLU A 203 -27.98 -16.68 -25.97
N LYS A 204 -27.91 -16.83 -27.30
CA LYS A 204 -28.49 -15.85 -28.22
C LYS A 204 -30.00 -15.70 -27.96
N GLY A 205 -30.46 -14.46 -27.79
CA GLY A 205 -31.88 -14.16 -27.55
C GLY A 205 -32.33 -14.27 -26.09
N ALA A 206 -31.42 -14.46 -25.13
CA ALA A 206 -31.77 -14.57 -23.71
C ALA A 206 -32.44 -13.31 -23.12
N PHE A 207 -32.12 -12.12 -23.63
CA PHE A 207 -32.71 -10.84 -23.26
C PHE A 207 -32.58 -9.81 -24.40
N THR A 208 -33.23 -8.66 -24.28
CA THR A 208 -33.15 -7.56 -25.25
C THR A 208 -31.70 -7.06 -25.37
N GLY A 209 -31.07 -7.28 -26.54
CA GLY A 209 -29.66 -6.97 -26.79
C GLY A 209 -28.71 -8.17 -26.83
N ALA A 210 -29.19 -9.38 -26.51
CA ALA A 210 -28.41 -10.62 -26.58
C ALA A 210 -28.25 -11.15 -28.02
N ALA A 211 -27.57 -10.39 -28.88
CA ALA A 211 -27.42 -10.71 -30.31
C ALA A 211 -26.58 -11.97 -30.58
N ASN A 212 -25.60 -12.24 -29.71
CA ASN A 212 -24.67 -13.37 -29.81
C ASN A 212 -24.58 -14.10 -28.47
N LYS A 213 -24.15 -15.36 -28.51
CA LYS A 213 -23.79 -16.11 -27.30
C LYS A 213 -22.55 -15.50 -26.63
N LYS A 214 -22.54 -15.44 -25.29
CA LYS A 214 -21.37 -15.05 -24.49
C LYS A 214 -21.04 -16.11 -23.45
N LEU A 215 -19.76 -16.46 -23.32
CA LEU A 215 -19.27 -17.37 -22.29
C LEU A 215 -19.19 -16.66 -20.93
N GLY A 216 -19.59 -17.36 -19.87
CA GLY A 216 -19.48 -16.85 -18.50
C GLY A 216 -18.10 -17.05 -17.89
N LYS A 217 -17.82 -16.37 -16.76
CA LYS A 217 -16.55 -16.53 -16.02
C LYS A 217 -16.29 -17.96 -15.56
N PHE A 218 -17.32 -18.73 -15.20
CA PHE A 218 -17.15 -20.15 -14.86
C PHE A 218 -16.59 -20.98 -16.02
N GLU A 219 -17.00 -20.68 -17.25
CA GLU A 219 -16.48 -21.37 -18.44
C GLU A 219 -15.08 -20.92 -18.81
N LEU A 220 -14.81 -19.62 -18.67
CA LEU A 220 -13.48 -19.07 -18.91
C LEU A 220 -12.46 -19.59 -17.88
N ALA A 221 -12.91 -20.05 -16.70
CA ALA A 221 -12.08 -20.56 -15.62
C ALA A 221 -11.86 -22.09 -15.68
N GLN A 222 -12.34 -22.78 -16.72
CA GLN A 222 -12.20 -24.23 -16.86
C GLN A 222 -10.73 -24.68 -16.82
N GLY A 223 -10.45 -25.74 -16.07
CA GLY A 223 -9.11 -26.24 -15.78
C GLY A 223 -8.28 -25.35 -14.85
N GLY A 224 -8.82 -24.19 -14.45
CA GLY A 224 -8.10 -23.14 -13.73
C GLY A 224 -8.75 -22.75 -12.40
N THR A 225 -8.74 -21.45 -12.10
CA THR A 225 -9.26 -20.89 -10.85
C THR A 225 -10.13 -19.67 -11.12
N LEU A 226 -11.32 -19.64 -10.50
CA LEU A 226 -12.20 -18.49 -10.48
C LEU A 226 -12.07 -17.78 -9.13
N PHE A 227 -11.63 -16.52 -9.17
CA PHE A 227 -11.54 -15.64 -8.02
C PHE A 227 -12.76 -14.70 -7.97
N LEU A 228 -13.53 -14.82 -6.90
CA LEU A 228 -14.71 -14.02 -6.58
C LEU A 228 -14.34 -12.99 -5.51
N ASP A 229 -14.02 -11.76 -5.93
CA ASP A 229 -13.69 -10.66 -5.03
C ASP A 229 -14.96 -9.96 -4.52
N GLU A 230 -14.91 -9.49 -3.28
CA GLU A 230 -16.04 -8.88 -2.56
C GLU A 230 -17.32 -9.74 -2.59
N ILE A 231 -17.21 -11.02 -2.24
CA ILE A 231 -18.34 -11.98 -2.29
C ILE A 231 -19.54 -11.56 -1.43
N SER A 232 -19.32 -10.75 -0.41
CA SER A 232 -20.39 -10.18 0.43
C SER A 232 -21.34 -9.27 -0.33
N GLU A 233 -20.92 -8.67 -1.44
CA GLU A 233 -21.76 -7.79 -2.26
C GLU A 233 -22.65 -8.56 -3.24
N MET A 234 -22.57 -9.90 -3.26
CA MET A 234 -23.39 -10.72 -4.14
C MET A 234 -24.87 -10.70 -3.69
N PRO A 235 -25.83 -10.35 -4.57
CA PRO A 235 -27.25 -10.37 -4.24
C PRO A 235 -27.76 -11.76 -3.85
N LEU A 236 -28.76 -11.83 -2.97
CA LEU A 236 -29.30 -13.11 -2.45
C LEU A 236 -29.73 -14.10 -3.55
N GLY A 237 -30.35 -13.62 -4.62
CA GLY A 237 -30.74 -14.46 -5.76
C GLY A 237 -29.54 -15.10 -6.47
N MET A 238 -28.42 -14.38 -6.52
CA MET A 238 -27.16 -14.87 -7.10
C MET A 238 -26.44 -15.84 -6.16
N GLN A 239 -26.54 -15.64 -4.85
CA GLN A 239 -25.99 -16.55 -3.84
C GLN A 239 -26.59 -17.97 -3.98
N VAL A 240 -27.90 -18.08 -4.26
CA VAL A 240 -28.57 -19.38 -4.52
C VAL A 240 -27.97 -20.07 -5.74
N LYS A 241 -27.77 -19.33 -6.84
CA LYS A 241 -27.20 -19.89 -8.07
C LYS A 241 -25.76 -20.33 -7.87
N LEU A 242 -24.95 -19.52 -7.17
CA LEU A 242 -23.58 -19.86 -6.82
C LEU A 242 -23.52 -21.13 -5.96
N LEU A 243 -24.36 -21.26 -4.94
CA LEU A 243 -24.44 -22.46 -4.11
C LEU A 243 -24.69 -23.70 -4.95
N ARG A 244 -25.64 -23.64 -5.88
CA ARG A 244 -25.96 -24.74 -6.79
C ARG A 244 -24.74 -25.17 -7.62
N VAL A 245 -23.99 -24.21 -8.17
CA VAL A 245 -22.75 -24.50 -8.90
C VAL A 245 -21.68 -25.13 -8.01
N LEU A 246 -21.54 -24.67 -6.76
CA LEU A 246 -20.58 -25.23 -5.81
C LEU A 246 -20.93 -26.67 -5.38
N GLN A 247 -22.20 -27.04 -5.40
CA GLN A 247 -22.70 -28.35 -5.02
C GLN A 247 -22.73 -29.33 -6.22
N GLU A 248 -23.41 -28.95 -7.30
CA GLU A 248 -23.66 -29.81 -8.47
C GLU A 248 -22.49 -29.83 -9.46
N LYS A 249 -21.57 -28.85 -9.37
CA LYS A 249 -20.47 -28.65 -10.33
C LYS A 249 -20.97 -28.51 -11.77
N GLU A 250 -22.14 -27.91 -11.93
CA GLU A 250 -22.72 -27.58 -13.23
C GLU A 250 -23.69 -26.39 -13.11
N PHE A 251 -23.99 -25.77 -14.25
CA PHE A 251 -24.98 -24.68 -14.35
C PHE A 251 -25.56 -24.58 -15.76
N GLU A 252 -26.58 -23.75 -15.93
CA GLU A 252 -27.17 -23.41 -17.23
C GLU A 252 -26.93 -21.92 -17.54
N ARG A 253 -26.64 -21.61 -18.81
CA ARG A 253 -26.51 -20.21 -19.24
C ARG A 253 -27.85 -19.49 -19.15
N VAL A 254 -27.82 -18.17 -18.99
CA VAL A 254 -29.05 -17.37 -19.02
C VAL A 254 -29.77 -17.56 -20.34
N GLY A 255 -31.06 -17.92 -20.28
CA GLY A 255 -31.91 -18.19 -21.44
C GLY A 255 -31.61 -19.49 -22.17
N GLY A 256 -30.71 -20.34 -21.65
CA GLY A 256 -30.39 -21.66 -22.20
C GLY A 256 -30.87 -22.79 -21.31
N THR A 257 -31.02 -23.98 -21.89
CA THR A 257 -31.38 -25.23 -21.18
C THR A 257 -30.22 -26.24 -21.17
N ARG A 258 -29.08 -25.88 -21.78
CA ARG A 258 -27.92 -26.76 -21.86
C ARG A 258 -27.10 -26.64 -20.59
N THR A 259 -27.01 -27.74 -19.85
CA THR A 259 -26.12 -27.90 -18.70
C THR A 259 -24.64 -27.82 -19.11
N VAL A 260 -23.86 -27.08 -18.34
CA VAL A 260 -22.42 -26.86 -18.49
C VAL A 260 -21.72 -27.31 -17.22
N LYS A 261 -20.85 -28.32 -17.32
CA LYS A 261 -20.04 -28.79 -16.19
C LYS A 261 -18.96 -27.78 -15.84
N VAL A 262 -18.65 -27.63 -14.55
CA VAL A 262 -17.66 -26.71 -14.00
C VAL A 262 -16.47 -27.48 -13.43
N ASP A 263 -15.33 -27.37 -14.08
CA ASP A 263 -14.03 -27.77 -13.55
C ASP A 263 -13.17 -26.52 -13.27
N ALA A 264 -13.55 -25.76 -12.26
CA ALA A 264 -12.80 -24.60 -11.79
C ALA A 264 -12.68 -24.64 -10.26
N ARG A 265 -11.48 -24.36 -9.75
CA ARG A 265 -11.28 -24.11 -8.31
C ARG A 265 -11.85 -22.75 -7.96
N ILE A 266 -12.59 -22.66 -6.85
CA ILE A 266 -13.21 -21.41 -6.41
C ILE A 266 -12.39 -20.81 -5.27
N VAL A 267 -12.03 -19.54 -5.41
CA VAL A 267 -11.43 -18.73 -4.36
C VAL A 267 -12.31 -17.50 -4.17
N ALA A 268 -12.80 -17.25 -2.97
CA ALA A 268 -13.63 -16.09 -2.65
C ALA A 268 -12.88 -15.17 -1.69
N ALA A 269 -13.12 -13.86 -1.78
CA ALA A 269 -12.57 -12.87 -0.86
C ALA A 269 -13.64 -11.88 -0.39
N THR A 270 -13.48 -11.38 0.82
CA THR A 270 -14.35 -10.32 1.39
C THR A 270 -13.60 -9.52 2.45
N ASN A 271 -14.01 -8.27 2.64
CA ASN A 271 -13.63 -7.42 3.77
C ASN A 271 -14.69 -7.37 4.89
N ARG A 272 -15.84 -8.01 4.72
CA ARG A 272 -16.93 -8.02 5.70
C ARG A 272 -16.99 -9.33 6.49
N ASP A 273 -17.59 -9.28 7.67
CA ASP A 273 -17.90 -10.46 8.45
C ASP A 273 -19.13 -11.18 7.88
N LEU A 274 -18.91 -12.28 7.15
CA LEU A 274 -19.99 -13.07 6.58
C LEU A 274 -20.87 -13.73 7.65
N SER A 275 -20.32 -14.05 8.83
CA SER A 275 -21.08 -14.66 9.91
C SER A 275 -22.11 -13.68 10.49
N GLN A 276 -21.72 -12.42 10.65
CA GLN A 276 -22.64 -11.34 11.01
C GLN A 276 -23.69 -11.11 9.92
N MET A 277 -23.28 -11.08 8.65
CA MET A 277 -24.22 -10.90 7.53
C MET A 277 -25.24 -12.04 7.41
N VAL A 278 -24.87 -13.26 7.82
CA VAL A 278 -25.82 -14.38 7.93
C VAL A 278 -26.86 -14.11 9.02
N HIS A 279 -26.43 -13.64 10.19
CA HIS A 279 -27.34 -13.28 11.28
C HIS A 279 -28.32 -12.15 10.88
N GLU A 280 -27.85 -11.20 10.07
CA GLU A 280 -28.65 -10.08 9.55
C GLU A 280 -29.52 -10.45 8.33
N GLY A 281 -29.43 -11.68 7.82
CA GLY A 281 -30.19 -12.14 6.65
C GLY A 281 -29.72 -11.57 5.30
N LEU A 282 -28.53 -10.95 5.27
CA LEU A 282 -27.91 -10.38 4.07
C LEU A 282 -27.04 -11.39 3.31
N PHE A 283 -26.66 -12.48 3.96
CA PHE A 283 -25.91 -13.57 3.35
C PHE A 283 -26.53 -14.91 3.72
N ARG A 284 -26.56 -15.86 2.79
CA ARG A 284 -27.16 -17.17 3.04
C ARG A 284 -26.23 -18.06 3.86
N GLU A 285 -26.78 -18.67 4.89
CA GLU A 285 -26.06 -19.58 5.79
C GLU A 285 -25.47 -20.80 5.05
N ASP A 286 -26.25 -21.41 4.15
CA ASP A 286 -25.84 -22.58 3.37
C ASP A 286 -24.63 -22.30 2.44
N LEU A 287 -24.63 -21.14 1.78
CA LEU A 287 -23.49 -20.67 0.99
C LEU A 287 -22.28 -20.37 1.85
N TYR A 288 -22.45 -19.73 3.01
CA TYR A 288 -21.36 -19.43 3.92
C TYR A 288 -20.61 -20.70 4.33
N TYR A 289 -21.31 -21.74 4.77
CA TYR A 289 -20.67 -23.02 5.12
C TYR A 289 -19.97 -23.69 3.93
N ARG A 290 -20.49 -23.53 2.70
CA ARG A 290 -19.87 -24.08 1.49
C ARG A 290 -18.61 -23.33 1.05
N LEU A 291 -18.52 -22.03 1.38
CA LEU A 291 -17.34 -21.19 1.12
C LEU A 291 -16.28 -21.33 2.22
N ASN A 292 -16.70 -21.38 3.48
CA ASN A 292 -15.83 -21.40 4.67
C ASN A 292 -15.26 -22.80 4.98
N VAL A 293 -14.74 -23.48 3.95
CA VAL A 293 -14.09 -24.81 4.11
C VAL A 293 -12.64 -24.64 4.53
N VAL A 294 -11.93 -23.73 3.87
CA VAL A 294 -10.56 -23.35 4.19
C VAL A 294 -10.46 -21.84 4.15
N THR A 295 -9.91 -21.25 5.21
CA THR A 295 -9.88 -19.79 5.37
C THR A 295 -8.48 -19.28 5.61
N ILE A 296 -8.11 -18.22 4.88
CA ILE A 296 -6.86 -17.47 5.07
C ILE A 296 -7.23 -16.06 5.47
N GLN A 297 -6.73 -15.61 6.62
CA GLN A 297 -6.91 -14.24 7.09
C GLN A 297 -5.66 -13.43 6.77
N VAL A 298 -5.82 -12.36 5.99
CA VAL A 298 -4.74 -11.45 5.60
C VAL A 298 -4.68 -10.32 6.64
N PRO A 299 -3.54 -10.16 7.35
CA PRO A 299 -3.43 -9.18 8.41
C PRO A 299 -3.44 -7.74 7.85
N PRO A 300 -4.10 -6.80 8.55
CA PRO A 300 -4.01 -5.39 8.22
C PRO A 300 -2.58 -4.88 8.41
N LEU A 301 -2.22 -3.80 7.70
CA LEU A 301 -0.85 -3.28 7.66
C LEU A 301 -0.35 -2.84 9.06
N ARG A 302 -1.25 -2.35 9.92
CA ARG A 302 -0.93 -2.01 11.32
C ARG A 302 -0.48 -3.19 12.19
N GLU A 303 -0.83 -4.42 11.83
CA GLU A 303 -0.40 -5.64 12.53
C GLU A 303 0.90 -6.22 11.96
N ARG A 304 1.42 -5.64 10.88
CA ARG A 304 2.67 -6.04 10.21
C ARG A 304 3.54 -4.82 9.88
N LYS A 305 3.77 -3.97 10.88
CA LYS A 305 4.54 -2.71 10.72
C LYS A 305 5.97 -2.93 10.20
N GLU A 306 6.56 -4.10 10.47
CA GLU A 306 7.86 -4.54 9.95
C GLU A 306 7.92 -4.55 8.41
N ASP A 307 6.78 -4.77 7.75
CA ASP A 307 6.69 -4.80 6.29
C ASP A 307 6.61 -3.40 5.66
N ILE A 308 6.29 -2.36 6.45
CA ILE A 308 6.04 -1.00 5.94
C ILE A 308 7.28 -0.44 5.24
N ARG A 309 8.46 -0.58 5.84
CA ARG A 309 9.72 -0.09 5.24
C ARG A 309 9.98 -0.75 3.89
N LEU A 310 9.83 -2.07 3.83
CA LEU A 310 10.05 -2.85 2.62
C LEU A 310 9.05 -2.50 1.52
N LEU A 311 7.77 -2.41 1.87
CA LEU A 311 6.69 -2.03 0.95
C LEU A 311 6.86 -0.60 0.43
N ALA A 312 7.18 0.34 1.31
CA ALA A 312 7.41 1.74 0.94
C ALA A 312 8.58 1.86 -0.05
N ALA A 313 9.71 1.20 0.22
CA ALA A 313 10.85 1.16 -0.70
C ALA A 313 10.45 0.56 -2.05
N TYR A 314 9.72 -0.55 -2.06
CA TYR A 314 9.25 -1.20 -3.28
C TYR A 314 8.35 -0.28 -4.13
N PHE A 315 7.34 0.35 -3.53
CA PHE A 315 6.42 1.22 -4.25
C PHE A 315 7.10 2.50 -4.75
N THR A 316 7.92 3.14 -3.91
CA THR A 316 8.69 4.34 -4.28
C THR A 316 9.60 4.06 -5.47
N GLN A 317 10.35 2.96 -5.46
CA GLN A 317 11.24 2.60 -6.57
C GLN A 317 10.46 2.21 -7.84
N GLY A 318 9.36 1.47 -7.69
CA GLY A 318 8.49 1.13 -8.81
C GLY A 318 7.90 2.36 -9.48
N ALA A 319 7.51 3.37 -8.70
CA ALA A 319 7.01 4.65 -9.19
C ALA A 319 8.12 5.48 -9.84
N ALA A 320 9.30 5.57 -9.21
CA ALA A 320 10.44 6.32 -9.72
C ALA A 320 10.90 5.80 -11.08
N ALA A 321 11.00 4.48 -11.23
CA ALA A 321 11.36 3.82 -12.49
C ALA A 321 10.32 4.08 -13.60
N LYS A 322 9.03 4.09 -13.28
CA LYS A 322 7.96 4.42 -14.25
C LYS A 322 7.99 5.88 -14.69
N LEU A 323 8.37 6.79 -13.78
CA LEU A 323 8.39 8.23 -14.01
C LEU A 323 9.74 8.77 -14.49
N GLY A 324 10.78 7.92 -14.57
CA GLY A 324 12.14 8.34 -14.93
C GLY A 324 12.76 9.32 -13.93
N LYS A 325 12.38 9.26 -12.65
CA LYS A 325 12.90 10.13 -11.60
C LYS A 325 14.08 9.49 -10.86
N PRO A 326 15.07 10.27 -10.39
CA PRO A 326 16.24 9.77 -9.66
C PRO A 326 15.95 9.41 -8.20
N VAL A 327 14.71 9.05 -7.87
CA VAL A 327 14.31 8.72 -6.48
C VAL A 327 14.69 7.25 -6.19
N HIS A 328 15.55 7.05 -5.19
CA HIS A 328 16.10 5.74 -4.83
C HIS A 328 15.41 5.10 -3.62
N GLY A 329 14.68 5.88 -2.82
CA GLY A 329 14.05 5.37 -1.60
C GLY A 329 13.30 6.43 -0.79
N VAL A 330 13.10 6.11 0.47
CA VAL A 330 12.38 6.93 1.46
C VAL A 330 13.36 7.24 2.59
N SER A 331 13.38 8.48 3.09
CA SER A 331 14.23 8.90 4.21
C SER A 331 13.77 8.27 5.52
N GLU A 332 14.65 8.19 6.52
CA GLU A 332 14.31 7.62 7.84
C GLU A 332 13.16 8.39 8.50
N GLU A 333 13.12 9.72 8.38
CA GLU A 333 12.05 10.54 8.96
C GLU A 333 10.68 10.26 8.30
N ALA A 334 10.68 9.95 7.01
CA ALA A 334 9.45 9.55 6.31
C ALA A 334 9.03 8.11 6.68
N VAL A 335 9.99 7.21 6.92
CA VAL A 335 9.70 5.86 7.43
C VAL A 335 9.10 5.92 8.84
N ASP A 336 9.60 6.78 9.72
CA ASP A 336 9.04 6.97 11.07
C ASP A 336 7.57 7.42 11.00
N VAL A 337 7.25 8.35 10.10
CA VAL A 337 5.87 8.78 9.83
C VAL A 337 5.02 7.60 9.35
N PHE A 338 5.54 6.78 8.44
CA PHE A 338 4.83 5.60 7.98
C PHE A 338 4.61 4.57 9.08
N GLN A 339 5.57 4.36 10.00
CA GLN A 339 5.41 3.41 11.11
C GLN A 339 4.41 3.89 12.18
N ALA A 340 4.29 5.21 12.35
CA ALA A 340 3.37 5.83 13.31
C ALA A 340 1.90 5.77 12.85
N TYR A 341 1.64 5.71 11.54
CA TYR A 341 0.28 5.71 10.97
C TYR A 341 -0.40 4.33 11.02
N ASP A 342 -1.71 4.30 11.17
CA ASP A 342 -2.51 3.06 11.32
C ASP A 342 -2.97 2.44 10.00
N TRP A 343 -2.80 3.15 8.87
CA TRP A 343 -3.08 2.65 7.52
C TRP A 343 -4.49 2.04 7.33
N PRO A 344 -5.57 2.82 7.50
CA PRO A 344 -6.95 2.34 7.29
C PRO A 344 -7.19 1.82 5.86
N GLY A 345 -6.49 2.35 4.85
CA GLY A 345 -6.53 1.83 3.48
C GLY A 345 -5.44 0.80 3.18
N ASN A 346 -4.71 0.35 4.20
CA ASN A 346 -3.71 -0.71 4.16
C ASN A 346 -2.64 -0.50 3.06
N VAL A 347 -2.20 -1.58 2.40
CA VAL A 347 -1.14 -1.55 1.39
C VAL A 347 -1.53 -0.72 0.16
N ARG A 348 -2.82 -0.65 -0.18
CA ARG A 348 -3.31 0.18 -1.29
C ARG A 348 -3.11 1.68 -1.01
N GLU A 349 -3.40 2.11 0.22
CA GLU A 349 -3.15 3.48 0.64
C GLU A 349 -1.65 3.80 0.67
N LEU A 350 -0.83 2.91 1.25
CA LEU A 350 0.63 3.05 1.26
C LEU A 350 1.18 3.20 -0.16
N LYS A 351 0.77 2.34 -1.09
CA LYS A 351 1.17 2.44 -2.50
C LYS A 351 0.82 3.80 -3.10
N ASN A 352 -0.43 4.24 -2.94
CA ASN A 352 -0.88 5.52 -3.49
C ASN A 352 -0.11 6.70 -2.92
N ILE A 353 0.19 6.68 -1.61
CA ILE A 353 0.95 7.73 -0.96
C ILE A 353 2.41 7.73 -1.44
N CYS A 354 3.05 6.57 -1.55
CA CYS A 354 4.42 6.47 -2.09
C CYS A 354 4.48 6.96 -3.54
N GLU A 355 3.55 6.53 -4.41
CA GLU A 355 3.47 6.98 -5.80
C GLU A 355 3.31 8.50 -5.88
N ARG A 356 2.42 9.08 -5.07
CA ARG A 356 2.22 10.54 -5.00
C ARG A 356 3.46 11.27 -4.48
N ALA A 357 4.10 10.74 -3.45
CA ALA A 357 5.30 11.34 -2.88
C ALA A 357 6.44 11.38 -3.91
N VAL A 358 6.61 10.33 -4.72
CA VAL A 358 7.58 10.33 -5.82
C VAL A 358 7.25 11.40 -6.88
N VAL A 359 5.98 11.64 -7.20
CA VAL A 359 5.58 12.73 -8.10
C VAL A 359 5.98 14.10 -7.56
N LEU A 360 5.91 14.30 -6.25
CA LEU A 360 6.27 15.56 -5.59
C LEU A 360 7.76 15.68 -5.27
N ALA A 361 8.45 14.54 -5.16
CA ALA A 361 9.85 14.48 -4.77
C ALA A 361 10.74 15.28 -5.71
N ARG A 362 11.62 16.07 -5.09
CA ARG A 362 12.60 16.93 -5.79
C ARG A 362 14.02 16.37 -5.73
N GLY A 363 14.32 15.53 -4.75
CA GLY A 363 15.63 14.91 -4.54
C GLY A 363 15.66 13.43 -4.86
N VAL A 364 16.70 12.77 -4.35
CA VAL A 364 16.95 11.32 -4.51
C VAL A 364 16.20 10.45 -3.48
N LEU A 365 15.60 11.06 -2.46
CA LEU A 365 14.79 10.38 -1.45
C LEU A 365 13.44 11.08 -1.31
N VAL A 366 12.40 10.30 -1.01
CA VAL A 366 11.14 10.82 -0.46
C VAL A 366 11.36 11.13 1.01
N THR A 367 11.22 12.39 1.37
CA THR A 367 11.33 12.96 2.70
C THR A 367 9.96 13.21 3.31
N ARG A 368 9.93 13.56 4.60
CA ARG A 368 8.70 13.89 5.33
C ARG A 368 7.88 15.00 4.67
N ASP A 369 8.53 15.99 4.04
CA ASP A 369 7.87 17.16 3.45
C ASP A 369 7.03 16.82 2.21
N GLU A 370 7.32 15.67 1.57
CA GLU A 370 6.58 15.19 0.40
C GLU A 370 5.41 14.27 0.78
N LEU A 371 5.27 13.95 2.08
CA LEU A 371 4.18 13.14 2.59
C LEU A 371 2.93 14.00 2.85
N PRO A 372 1.71 13.44 2.67
CA PRO A 372 0.48 14.10 3.09
C PRO A 372 0.51 14.56 4.54
N VAL A 373 0.00 15.77 4.80
CA VAL A 373 -0.19 16.29 6.17
C VAL A 373 -1.07 15.36 7.01
N THR A 374 -1.98 14.61 6.37
CA THR A 374 -2.85 13.62 7.03
C THR A 374 -2.11 12.46 7.70
N LEU A 375 -0.85 12.21 7.32
CA LEU A 375 0.00 11.21 7.97
C LEU A 375 0.77 11.75 9.18
N GLN A 376 0.78 13.07 9.39
CA GLN A 376 1.60 13.67 10.44
C GLN A 376 1.03 13.35 11.83
N PRO A 377 1.88 12.94 12.79
CA PRO A 377 1.45 12.71 14.17
C PRO A 377 0.78 13.97 14.74
N GLY A 378 -0.46 13.84 15.21
CA GLY A 378 -1.25 14.96 15.72
C GLY A 378 -2.23 15.57 14.72
N PHE A 379 -2.23 15.15 13.45
CA PHE A 379 -3.30 15.49 12.51
C PHE A 379 -4.56 14.68 12.85
N ARG A 380 -5.35 15.18 13.82
CA ARG A 380 -6.75 14.78 13.94
C ARG A 380 -7.47 15.44 12.77
N GLN A 381 -8.05 14.65 11.89
CA GLN A 381 -9.07 15.15 10.98
C GLN A 381 -10.14 15.78 11.88
N GLU A 382 -10.20 17.11 11.93
CA GLU A 382 -11.37 17.79 12.45
C GLU A 382 -12.55 17.15 11.73
N ALA A 383 -13.49 16.58 12.48
CA ALA A 383 -14.72 16.08 11.92
C ALA A 383 -15.41 17.27 11.25
N GLY A 384 -15.12 17.49 9.97
CA GLY A 384 -15.68 18.57 9.20
C GLY A 384 -17.19 18.36 9.24
N ILE A 385 -17.89 19.32 9.83
CA ILE A 385 -19.35 19.34 9.88
C ILE A 385 -19.82 19.23 8.42
N ARG A 386 -20.36 18.06 8.04
CA ARG A 386 -21.03 17.88 6.75
C ARG A 386 -22.34 18.65 6.84
N TRP A 387 -22.38 19.84 6.26
CA TRP A 387 -23.62 20.59 6.12
C TRP A 387 -24.52 19.90 5.10
N VAL A 388 -25.53 19.18 5.57
CA VAL A 388 -26.54 18.50 4.73
C VAL A 388 -27.92 19.06 5.07
N GLY A 389 -28.20 20.29 4.64
CA GLY A 389 -29.54 20.89 4.73
C GLY A 389 -30.07 21.17 6.14
N GLN A 390 -29.28 20.91 7.19
CA GLN A 390 -29.61 21.24 8.58
C GLN A 390 -29.50 22.75 8.84
N THR A 391 -30.31 23.27 9.76
CA THR A 391 -30.17 24.63 10.26
C THR A 391 -28.97 24.75 11.19
N LEU A 392 -28.41 25.95 11.36
CA LEU A 392 -27.29 26.20 12.27
C LEU A 392 -27.61 25.74 13.71
N GLN A 393 -28.85 25.87 14.16
CA GLN A 393 -29.28 25.42 15.47
C GLN A 393 -29.25 23.90 15.61
N GLU A 394 -29.65 23.15 14.58
CA GLU A 394 -29.60 21.67 14.58
C GLU A 394 -28.16 21.16 14.64
N ILE A 395 -27.26 21.77 13.85
CA ILE A 395 -25.85 21.41 13.84
C ILE A 395 -25.19 21.69 15.19
N LEU A 396 -25.42 22.87 15.75
CA LEU A 396 -24.87 23.23 17.07
C LEU A 396 -25.41 22.29 18.15
N SER A 397 -26.69 21.90 18.07
CA SER A 397 -27.32 20.93 18.97
C SER A 397 -26.70 19.53 18.86
N ASP A 398 -26.46 19.03 17.64
CA ASP A 398 -25.83 17.72 17.40
C ASP A 398 -24.37 17.70 17.87
N VAL A 399 -23.62 18.77 17.61
CA VAL A 399 -22.24 18.92 18.08
C VAL A 399 -22.19 19.00 19.60
N GLU A 400 -23.05 19.82 20.21
CA GLU A 400 -23.15 19.96 21.68
C GLU A 400 -23.52 18.63 22.35
N ARG A 401 -24.50 17.89 21.80
CA ARG A 401 -24.89 16.55 22.26
C ARG A 401 -23.73 15.56 22.23
N ASN A 402 -22.98 15.51 21.12
CA ASN A 402 -21.86 14.59 20.97
C ASN A 402 -20.69 14.92 21.90
N ILE A 403 -20.38 16.22 22.09
CA ILE A 403 -19.35 16.67 23.03
C ILE A 403 -19.72 16.27 24.46
N ILE A 404 -20.97 16.49 24.86
CA ILE A 404 -21.46 16.12 26.20
C ILE A 404 -21.40 14.60 26.40
N LEU A 405 -21.82 13.81 25.40
CA LEU A 405 -21.76 12.36 25.47
C LEU A 405 -20.32 11.81 25.55
N HIS A 406 -19.40 12.38 24.78
CA HIS A 406 -17.98 12.00 24.84
C HIS A 406 -17.37 12.34 26.20
N ALA A 407 -17.61 13.56 26.71
CA ALA A 407 -17.09 13.99 28.00
C ALA A 407 -17.70 13.22 29.18
N LEU A 408 -18.94 12.73 29.04
CA LEU A 408 -19.53 11.77 29.98
C LEU A 408 -18.78 10.43 29.93
N LYS A 409 -18.59 9.84 28.75
CA LYS A 409 -17.87 8.56 28.59
C LYS A 409 -16.43 8.61 29.12
N GLU A 410 -15.69 9.66 28.79
CA GLU A 410 -14.29 9.85 29.22
C GLU A 410 -14.14 9.96 30.75
N HIS A 411 -15.20 10.38 31.44
CA HIS A 411 -15.22 10.53 32.89
C HIS A 411 -16.11 9.49 33.58
N ASN A 412 -16.35 8.34 32.94
CA ASN A 412 -17.19 7.24 33.45
C ASN A 412 -18.56 7.74 33.96
N TYR A 413 -19.20 8.59 33.15
CA TYR A 413 -20.51 9.22 33.39
C TYR A 413 -20.60 10.02 34.70
N ASN A 414 -19.46 10.36 35.31
CA ASN A 414 -19.40 11.19 36.51
C ASN A 414 -19.74 12.64 36.17
N ARG A 415 -21.02 12.99 36.34
CA ARG A 415 -21.60 14.32 36.02
C ARG A 415 -20.84 15.48 36.68
N THR A 416 -20.23 15.27 37.85
CA THR A 416 -19.42 16.30 38.53
C THR A 416 -18.14 16.58 37.76
N LYS A 417 -17.35 15.54 37.46
CA LYS A 417 -16.09 15.68 36.73
C LYS A 417 -16.34 16.17 35.30
N THR A 418 -17.37 15.64 34.64
CA THR A 418 -17.77 16.08 33.30
C THR A 418 -18.13 17.57 33.26
N SER A 419 -18.89 18.09 34.24
CA SER A 419 -19.24 19.53 34.27
C SER A 419 -18.02 20.43 34.45
N GLN A 420 -17.04 20.00 35.25
CA GLN A 420 -15.78 20.73 35.45
C GLN A 420 -14.90 20.70 34.20
N ALA A 421 -14.78 19.53 33.55
CA ALA A 421 -14.03 19.37 32.32
C ALA A 421 -14.60 20.20 31.16
N LEU A 422 -15.93 20.29 31.08
CA LEU A 422 -16.64 21.08 30.07
C LEU A 422 -16.72 22.59 30.41
N GLY A 423 -16.27 23.00 31.61
CA GLY A 423 -16.31 24.41 32.03
C GLY A 423 -17.72 24.98 32.22
N ILE A 424 -18.74 24.13 32.41
CA ILE A 424 -20.14 24.54 32.59
C ILE A 424 -20.65 24.21 33.99
N SER A 425 -21.69 24.91 34.44
CA SER A 425 -22.31 24.61 35.74
C SER A 425 -22.95 23.21 35.72
N ARG A 426 -22.98 22.52 36.87
CA ARG A 426 -23.70 21.24 37.00
C ARG A 426 -25.16 21.38 36.54
N ARG A 427 -25.83 22.47 36.92
CA ARG A 427 -27.22 22.74 36.53
C ARG A 427 -27.39 22.81 35.01
N THR A 428 -26.44 23.44 34.31
CA THR A 428 -26.42 23.52 32.83
C THR A 428 -26.23 22.14 32.22
N LEU A 429 -25.29 21.35 32.73
CA LEU A 429 -25.06 19.98 32.26
C LEU A 429 -26.30 19.09 32.45
N TYR A 430 -26.96 19.14 33.62
CA TYR A 430 -28.20 18.39 33.88
C TYR A 430 -29.33 18.80 32.93
N GLY A 431 -29.47 20.10 32.63
CA GLY A 431 -30.44 20.59 31.65
C GLY A 431 -30.18 20.01 30.26
N LYS A 432 -28.92 20.02 29.82
CA LYS A 432 -28.50 19.54 28.50
C LYS A 432 -28.60 18.02 28.34
N ILE A 433 -28.28 17.24 29.39
CA ILE A 433 -28.48 15.78 29.41
C ILE A 433 -29.95 15.42 29.15
N LYS A 434 -30.86 16.15 29.80
CA LYS A 434 -32.31 15.94 29.65
C LYS A 434 -32.82 16.42 28.28
N GLU A 435 -32.34 17.58 27.82
CA GLU A 435 -32.67 18.15 26.51
C GLU A 435 -32.30 17.19 25.36
N TYR A 436 -31.17 16.49 25.47
CA TYR A 436 -30.67 15.57 24.45
C TYR A 436 -31.02 14.09 24.68
N GLY A 437 -31.86 13.78 25.66
CA GLY A 437 -32.32 12.42 25.95
C GLY A 437 -31.18 11.46 26.32
N LEU A 438 -30.14 11.94 26.99
CA LEU A 438 -28.97 11.13 27.37
C LEU A 438 -29.15 10.40 28.72
N ASP A 439 -30.29 10.60 29.41
CA ASP A 439 -30.55 10.02 30.72
C ASP A 439 -30.63 8.47 30.71
N SER A 440 -31.15 7.87 29.65
CA SER A 440 -31.25 6.39 29.54
C SER A 440 -29.87 5.74 29.44
N LEU A 441 -28.95 6.34 28.69
CA LEU A 441 -27.57 5.86 28.52
C LEU A 441 -26.74 5.93 29.81
N ILE A 442 -27.13 6.78 30.76
CA ILE A 442 -26.45 6.93 32.05
C ILE A 442 -26.99 5.91 33.07
N GLN A 443 -28.27 5.53 32.98
CA GLN A 443 -28.91 4.59 33.90
C GLN A 443 -28.54 3.13 33.64
N ASP A 444 -28.30 2.76 32.37
CA ASP A 444 -27.93 1.40 31.99
C ASP A 444 -26.51 1.00 32.45
N GLU A 445 -25.60 1.96 32.63
CA GLU A 445 -24.24 1.71 33.14
C GLU A 445 -24.15 1.78 34.68
N GLU A 446 -24.95 2.60 35.35
CA GLU A 446 -25.00 2.63 36.83
C GLU A 446 -25.62 1.34 37.46
N GLN A 447 -26.33 0.53 36.67
CA GLN A 447 -26.87 -0.78 37.09
C GLN A 447 -26.00 -1.98 36.68
N GLY A 448 -24.91 -1.75 35.93
CA GLY A 448 -24.03 -2.78 35.39
C GLY A 448 -22.76 -3.08 36.20
N ASP A 449 -22.55 -2.41 37.33
CA ASP A 449 -21.41 -2.59 38.25
C ASP A 449 -21.78 -3.36 39.53
#